data_AF-A0A836YZL7-F1
#
_entry.id   AF-A0A836YZL7-F1
#
_cell.length_a   1.000
_cell.length_b   1.000
_cell.length_c   1.000
_cell.angle_alpha   90.00
_cell.angle_beta   90.00
_cell.angle_gamma   90.00
#
_symmetry.space_group_name_H-M   'P 1'
#
loop_
_entity.id
_entity.type
_entity.pdbx_description
1 polymer ?
#
loop_
_entity_poly.entity_id
_entity_poly.type
_entity_poly.pdbx_seq_one_letter_code
_entity_poly.pdbx_strand_id
1 'polypeptide(L)'
;FFDPLVAFMISEPIVVAVLEGENAVENYRLLMGATKPEERKLGTIRKMFGLGYCENSVHGSDSETSAKREIAYFFTPSEIV
;
A
#
# COMPACT_ATOMS: atom_id res chain seq x y z
N PHE A 1 -13.75 12.16 -6.80
CA PHE A 1 -12.49 11.47 -6.44
C PHE A 1 -12.63 9.95 -6.52
N PHE A 2 -13.77 9.37 -6.13
CA PHE A 2 -13.99 7.91 -6.15
C PHE A 2 -13.88 7.30 -7.56
N ASP A 3 -14.66 7.76 -8.55
CA ASP A 3 -14.63 7.14 -9.89
C ASP A 3 -13.24 7.25 -10.57
N PRO A 4 -12.54 8.40 -10.51
CA PRO A 4 -11.17 8.48 -11.01
C PRO A 4 -10.19 7.54 -10.29
N LEU A 5 -10.37 7.33 -8.98
CA LEU A 5 -9.53 6.40 -8.22
C LEU A 5 -9.77 4.95 -8.67
N VAL A 6 -11.04 4.56 -8.84
CA VAL A 6 -11.38 3.23 -9.34
C VAL A 6 -10.78 3.02 -10.72
N ALA A 7 -10.95 3.99 -11.63
CA ALA A 7 -10.38 3.94 -12.98
C ALA A 7 -8.85 3.79 -12.98
N PHE A 8 -8.15 4.46 -12.06
CA PHE A 8 -6.70 4.32 -11.90
C PHE A 8 -6.30 2.95 -11.34
N MET A 9 -6.98 2.45 -10.31
CA MET A 9 -6.63 1.17 -9.68
C MET A 9 -6.83 -0.05 -10.58
N ILE A 10 -7.67 0.07 -11.62
CA ILE A 10 -7.95 -0.99 -12.60
C ILE A 10 -7.29 -0.77 -13.95
N SER A 11 -6.47 0.28 -14.12
CA SER A 11 -5.87 0.60 -15.41
C SER A 11 -4.76 -0.37 -15.82
N GLU A 12 -4.11 -1.00 -14.85
CA GLU A 12 -3.00 -1.95 -15.05
C GLU A 12 -3.01 -3.04 -13.95
N PRO A 13 -2.36 -4.20 -14.17
CA PRO A 13 -2.20 -5.23 -13.14
C PRO A 13 -1.43 -4.74 -11.92
N ILE A 14 -1.78 -5.27 -10.75
CA ILE A 14 -1.10 -4.98 -9.48
C ILE A 14 -0.41 -6.23 -8.92
N VAL A 15 0.56 -6.01 -8.04
CA VAL A 15 1.14 -7.06 -7.19
C VAL A 15 0.58 -6.88 -5.78
N VAL A 16 -0.02 -7.93 -5.25
CA VAL A 16 -0.51 -7.98 -3.87
C VAL A 16 0.39 -8.94 -3.09
N ALA A 17 0.80 -8.55 -1.89
CA ALA A 17 1.65 -9.36 -1.03
C ALA A 17 1.21 -9.24 0.44
N VAL A 18 1.40 -10.32 1.20
CA VAL A 18 1.29 -10.32 2.66
C VAL A 18 2.70 -10.21 3.23
N LEU A 19 2.94 -9.18 4.04
CA LEU A 19 4.23 -8.96 4.71
C LEU A 19 4.12 -9.39 6.17
N GLU A 20 5.01 -10.27 6.60
CA GLU A 20 5.10 -10.73 7.99
C GLU A 20 6.36 -10.17 8.66
N GLY A 21 6.22 -9.80 9.93
CA GLY A 21 7.32 -9.35 10.76
C GLY A 21 6.85 -8.63 12.02
N GLU A 22 7.77 -8.39 12.94
CA GLU A 22 7.50 -7.56 14.11
C GLU A 22 7.13 -6.13 13.67
N ASN A 23 6.03 -5.60 14.21
CA ASN A 23 5.49 -4.28 13.87
C ASN A 23 5.31 -4.06 12.34
N ALA A 24 4.97 -5.11 11.58
CA ALA A 24 4.94 -5.08 10.11
C ALA A 24 4.13 -3.92 9.51
N VAL A 25 2.94 -3.63 10.06
CA VAL A 25 2.08 -2.53 9.60
C VAL A 25 2.79 -1.18 9.76
N GLU A 26 3.34 -0.89 10.93
CA GLU A 26 4.04 0.37 11.20
C GLU A 26 5.31 0.49 10.36
N ASN A 27 6.12 -0.57 10.34
CA ASN A 27 7.38 -0.61 9.60
C ASN A 27 7.16 -0.42 8.09
N TYR A 28 6.14 -1.07 7.52
CA TYR A 28 5.81 -0.89 6.12
C TYR A 28 5.28 0.51 5.82
N ARG A 29 4.46 1.10 6.70
CA ARG A 29 4.03 2.51 6.54
C ARG A 29 5.19 3.49 6.59
N LEU A 30 6.16 3.28 7.47
CA LEU A 30 7.38 4.07 7.53
C LEU A 30 8.17 3.96 6.22
N LEU A 31 8.32 2.75 5.70
CA LEU A 31 9.00 2.47 4.42
C LEU A 31 8.27 3.10 3.22
N MET A 32 6.94 3.00 3.17
CA MET A 32 6.13 3.61 2.11
C MET A 32 6.33 5.14 2.07
N GLY A 33 6.32 5.79 3.23
CA GLY A 33 6.39 7.24 3.36
C GLY A 33 5.02 7.93 3.26
N ALA A 34 5.01 9.26 3.40
CA ALA A 34 3.80 10.06 3.42
C ALA A 34 3.02 9.99 2.09
N THR A 35 1.68 10.04 2.17
CA THR A 35 0.83 10.05 0.97
C THR A 35 1.05 11.32 0.15
N LYS A 36 1.15 12.48 0.83
CA LYS A 36 1.38 13.78 0.21
C LYS A 36 2.82 13.91 -0.30
N PRO A 37 3.04 14.24 -1.59
CA PRO A 37 4.37 14.34 -2.18
C PRO A 37 5.38 15.20 -1.41
N GLU A 38 4.92 16.32 -0.87
CA GLU A 38 5.70 17.31 -0.14
C GLU A 38 6.20 16.83 1.23
N GLU A 39 5.52 15.87 1.84
CA GLU A 39 5.85 15.30 3.16
C GLU A 39 6.74 14.04 3.04
N ARG A 40 7.06 13.59 1.82
CA ARG A 40 7.82 12.36 1.58
C ARG A 40 9.30 12.54 1.88
N LYS A 41 9.80 11.74 2.82
CA LYS A 41 11.22 11.71 3.19
C LYS A 41 12.05 10.96 2.14
N LEU A 42 13.32 11.36 1.98
CA LEU A 42 14.29 10.64 1.15
C LEU A 42 14.41 9.17 1.60
N GLY A 43 14.56 8.25 0.65
CA GLY A 43 14.65 6.81 0.92
C GLY A 43 13.32 6.09 1.10
N THR A 44 12.18 6.79 1.09
CA THR A 44 10.85 6.15 1.11
C THR A 44 10.40 5.75 -0.30
N ILE A 45 9.63 4.66 -0.40
CA ILE A 45 9.14 4.12 -1.70
C ILE A 45 8.42 5.22 -2.49
N ARG A 46 7.50 5.94 -1.85
CA ARG A 46 6.72 6.99 -2.50
C ARG A 46 7.56 8.16 -2.99
N LYS A 47 8.69 8.45 -2.33
CA LYS A 47 9.60 9.52 -2.78
C LYS A 47 10.38 9.10 -4.02
N MET A 48 10.73 7.81 -4.09
CA MET A 48 11.55 7.27 -5.17
C MET A 48 10.73 6.95 -6.42
N PHE A 49 9.49 6.48 -6.27
CA PHE A 49 8.71 5.90 -7.37
C PHE A 49 7.32 6.51 -7.57
N GLY A 50 6.81 7.30 -6.62
CA GLY A 50 5.49 7.92 -6.75
C GLY A 50 5.51 9.17 -7.65
N LEU A 51 4.60 9.24 -8.62
CA LEU A 51 4.47 10.35 -9.57
C LEU A 51 3.56 11.47 -9.06
N GLY A 52 2.59 11.13 -8.20
CA GLY A 52 1.57 12.07 -7.76
C GLY A 52 0.95 11.68 -6.41
N TYR A 53 -0.16 12.33 -6.06
CA TYR A 53 -0.92 12.00 -4.86
C TYR A 53 -1.67 10.67 -5.03
N CYS A 54 -2.35 10.50 -6.17
CA CYS A 54 -3.07 9.28 -6.54
C CYS A 54 -2.09 8.21 -7.07
N GLU A 55 -1.16 8.59 -7.93
CA GLU A 55 -0.14 7.74 -8.53
C GLU A 55 1.07 7.59 -7.60
N ASN A 56 0.82 7.10 -6.38
CA ASN A 56 1.82 7.07 -5.31
C ASN A 56 2.55 5.72 -5.18
N SER A 57 2.53 4.88 -6.22
CA SER A 57 3.26 3.60 -6.33
C SER A 57 2.79 2.46 -5.42
N VAL A 58 2.52 2.68 -4.13
CA VAL A 58 2.22 1.60 -3.17
C VAL A 58 1.07 1.91 -2.21
N HIS A 59 0.28 0.86 -1.96
CA HIS A 59 -0.71 0.75 -0.88
C HIS A 59 -0.15 -0.08 0.28
N GLY A 60 -0.69 0.16 1.48
CA GLY A 60 -0.45 -0.65 2.66
C GLY A 60 -1.46 -0.31 3.75
N SER A 61 -1.87 -1.33 4.51
CA SER A 61 -2.87 -1.18 5.55
C SER A 61 -2.46 -0.16 6.62
N ASP A 62 -3.44 0.49 7.24
CA ASP A 62 -3.22 1.56 8.23
C ASP A 62 -3.25 1.10 9.69
N SER A 63 -3.68 -0.13 9.92
CA SER A 63 -3.89 -0.72 11.24
C SER A 63 -3.95 -2.24 11.11
N GLU A 64 -3.79 -2.96 12.22
CA GLU A 64 -3.99 -4.41 12.24
C GLU A 64 -5.41 -4.81 11.82
N THR A 65 -6.41 -4.01 12.18
CA THR A 65 -7.81 -4.23 11.78
C THR A 65 -7.98 -4.14 10.27
N SER A 66 -7.41 -3.11 9.65
CA SER A 66 -7.41 -2.99 8.18
C SER A 66 -6.60 -4.10 7.52
N ALA A 67 -5.44 -4.47 8.09
CA ALA A 67 -4.61 -5.55 7.56
C ALA A 67 -5.38 -6.88 7.53
N LYS A 68 -6.03 -7.27 8.63
CA LYS A 68 -6.85 -8.50 8.69
C LYS A 68 -7.96 -8.49 7.63
N ARG A 69 -8.64 -7.37 7.47
CA ARG A 69 -9.73 -7.20 6.49
C ARG A 69 -9.22 -7.26 5.04
N GLU A 70 -8.11 -6.60 4.75
CA GLU A 70 -7.52 -6.52 3.40
C GLU A 70 -6.88 -7.85 2.99
N ILE A 71 -6.17 -8.53 3.89
CA ILE A 71 -5.60 -9.85 3.62
C ILE A 71 -6.73 -10.84 3.27
N ALA A 72 -7.80 -10.88 4.07
CA ALA A 72 -8.95 -11.75 3.81
C ALA A 72 -9.73 -11.38 2.54
N TYR A 73 -9.57 -10.16 2.03
CA TYR A 73 -10.17 -9.75 0.76
C TYR A 73 -9.40 -10.29 -0.45
N PHE A 74 -8.07 -10.34 -0.37
CA PHE A 74 -7.22 -10.74 -1.49
C PHE A 74 -6.78 -12.20 -1.47
N PHE A 75 -6.67 -12.83 -0.30
CA PHE A 75 -6.10 -14.17 -0.16
C PHE A 75 -7.02 -15.10 0.63
N THR A 76 -7.08 -16.33 0.17
CA THR A 76 -7.55 -17.47 0.96
C THR A 76 -6.44 -17.95 1.91
N PRO A 77 -6.78 -18.61 3.04
CA PRO A 77 -5.76 -19.11 3.97
C PRO A 77 -4.73 -20.05 3.34
N SER A 78 -5.07 -20.76 2.26
CA SER A 78 -4.17 -21.68 1.55
C SER A 78 -3.12 -20.98 0.67
N GLU A 79 -3.28 -19.70 0.38
CA GLU A 79 -2.34 -18.91 -0.44
C GLU A 79 -1.23 -18.26 0.40
N ILE A 80 -1.31 -18.36 1.73
CA ILE A 80 -0.35 -17.83 2.68
C ILE A 80 0.46 -19.01 3.22
N VAL A 81 1.78 -19.02 2.95
CA VAL A 81 2.71 -20.14 3.24
C VAL A 81 3.71 -19.81 4.32
#